data_AF-A0A3M1WP04-F1
#
_entry.id   AF-A0A3M1WP04-F1
#
_cell.length_a   1.000
_cell.length_b   1.000
_cell.length_c   1.000
_cell.angle_alpha   90.00
_cell.angle_beta   90.00
_cell.angle_gamma   90.00
#
_symmetry.space_group_name_H-M   'P 1'
#
loop_
_entity.id
_entity.type
_entity.pdbx_description
1 polymer ?
#
loop_
_entity_poly.entity_id
_entity_poly.type
_entity_poly.pdbx_seq_one_letter_code
_entity_poly.pdbx_strand_id
1 'polypeptide(L)'
;MAEINRDRLQYPVLEKAIYGMQPLPELVQDSRFLDGWRIADYVGRPELGDADPRWKVPVPVTSEELFEDQGGFLFRFTGRPGEDGFDVAVFATFIVIELRPRTQRTEFLVLAPIPPAADEEELPYAAFLEGQNTKGLQERLRETDAQADFADEMLRLIQRLRTPMQDARGGFFSRLFGRGR
;
A
#
# COMPACT_ATOMS: atom_id res chain seq x y z
N MET A 1 -23.80 10.29 15.88
CA MET A 1 -22.39 10.50 15.53
C MET A 1 -21.93 9.25 14.81
N ALA A 2 -21.48 9.36 13.56
CA ALA A 2 -20.97 8.19 12.84
C ALA A 2 -19.68 7.74 13.52
N GLU A 3 -19.67 6.49 13.97
CA GLU A 3 -18.50 5.84 14.56
C GLU A 3 -17.45 5.73 13.45
N ILE A 4 -16.41 6.56 13.51
CA ILE A 4 -15.29 6.47 12.56
C ILE A 4 -14.64 5.12 12.81
N ASN A 5 -14.82 4.19 11.88
CA ASN A 5 -14.22 2.86 11.93
C ASN A 5 -12.70 3.01 11.78
N ARG A 6 -11.99 3.09 12.92
CA ARG A 6 -10.54 3.37 12.99
C ARG A 6 -9.66 2.22 12.49
N ASP A 7 -10.26 1.05 12.28
CA ASP A 7 -9.55 -0.16 11.86
C ASP A 7 -9.40 -0.24 10.33
N ARG A 8 -10.13 0.62 9.60
CA ARG A 8 -10.09 0.69 8.14
C ARG A 8 -9.05 1.71 7.67
N LEU A 9 -8.35 1.36 6.59
CA LEU A 9 -7.61 2.36 5.83
C LEU A 9 -8.57 3.43 5.31
N GLN A 10 -8.16 4.68 5.35
CA GLN A 10 -9.01 5.80 4.98
C GLN A 10 -9.02 5.95 3.46
N TYR A 11 -10.14 5.61 2.83
CA TYR A 11 -10.30 5.63 1.36
C TYR A 11 -9.85 6.95 0.72
N PRO A 12 -10.18 8.15 1.23
CA PRO A 12 -9.72 9.41 0.60
C PRO A 12 -8.20 9.59 0.60
N VAL A 13 -7.50 9.02 1.59
CA VAL A 13 -6.04 9.09 1.69
C VAL A 13 -5.40 8.12 0.71
N LEU A 14 -5.93 6.90 0.62
CA LEU A 14 -5.53 5.89 -0.36
C LEU A 14 -5.77 6.37 -1.79
N GLU A 15 -6.96 6.87 -2.07
CA GLU A 15 -7.36 7.38 -3.38
C GLU A 15 -6.41 8.48 -3.85
N LYS A 16 -6.11 9.43 -2.97
CA LYS A 16 -5.12 10.48 -3.26
C LYS A 16 -3.72 9.92 -3.51
N ALA A 17 -3.28 8.96 -2.70
CA ALA A 17 -1.94 8.37 -2.84
C ALA A 17 -1.81 7.57 -4.15
N ILE A 18 -2.82 6.78 -4.50
CA ILE A 18 -2.87 5.93 -5.70
C ILE A 18 -2.95 6.81 -6.95
N TYR A 19 -3.96 7.68 -7.07
CA TYR A 19 -4.13 8.51 -8.27
C TYR A 19 -3.12 9.64 -8.38
N GLY A 20 -2.58 10.10 -7.25
CA GLY A 20 -1.49 11.08 -7.22
C GLY A 20 -0.11 10.47 -7.50
N MET A 21 0.00 9.15 -7.68
CA MET A 21 1.28 8.44 -7.83
C MET A 21 2.27 8.81 -6.72
N GLN A 22 1.75 8.98 -5.50
CA GLN A 22 2.50 9.58 -4.41
C GLN A 22 3.64 8.65 -3.98
N PRO A 23 4.91 9.12 -3.96
CA PRO A 23 6.03 8.35 -3.44
C PRO A 23 5.80 7.95 -1.97
N LEU A 24 6.08 6.69 -1.64
CA LEU A 24 5.95 6.18 -0.27
C LEU A 24 6.81 6.94 0.76
N PRO A 25 8.02 7.45 0.46
CA PRO A 25 8.79 8.25 1.41
C PRO A 25 8.11 9.56 1.83
N GLU A 26 7.18 10.09 1.04
CA GLU A 26 6.38 11.26 1.44
C GLU A 26 5.27 10.92 2.44
N LEU A 27 4.84 9.65 2.45
CA LEU A 27 3.85 9.14 3.38
C LEU A 27 4.51 8.66 4.68
N VAL A 28 5.70 8.06 4.58
CA VAL A 28 6.49 7.55 5.70
C VAL A 28 7.84 8.24 5.69
N GLN A 29 7.99 9.24 6.58
CA GLN A 29 9.27 9.92 6.78
C GLN A 29 10.38 8.89 7.13
N ASP A 30 11.59 9.12 6.62
CA ASP A 30 12.79 8.32 6.89
C ASP A 30 12.71 6.83 6.45
N SER A 31 12.05 6.58 5.33
CA SER A 31 12.00 5.26 4.68
C SER A 31 13.40 4.76 4.26
N ARG A 32 13.72 3.49 4.55
CA ARG A 32 14.98 2.85 4.12
C ARG A 32 14.80 1.82 2.99
N PHE A 33 13.56 1.47 2.70
CA PHE A 33 13.21 0.39 1.76
C PHE A 33 12.29 0.85 0.64
N LEU A 34 11.47 1.88 0.88
CA LEU A 34 10.40 2.29 -0.02
C LEU A 34 10.77 3.49 -0.90
N ASP A 35 12.06 3.85 -0.94
CA ASP A 35 12.53 4.83 -1.89
C ASP A 35 12.36 4.30 -3.32
N GLY A 36 11.75 5.11 -4.20
CA GLY A 36 11.35 4.67 -5.54
C GLY A 36 10.11 3.78 -5.59
N TRP A 37 9.31 3.66 -4.52
CA TRP A 37 8.06 2.89 -4.50
C TRP A 37 6.84 3.79 -4.26
N ARG A 38 5.66 3.31 -4.70
CA ARG A 38 4.35 3.94 -4.53
C ARG A 38 3.29 2.92 -4.14
N ILE A 39 2.15 3.41 -3.66
CA ILE A 39 0.94 2.59 -3.58
C ILE A 39 0.36 2.49 -5.00
N ALA A 40 0.30 1.29 -5.53
CA ALA A 40 -0.18 1.04 -6.88
C ALA A 40 -1.68 0.73 -6.91
N ASP A 41 -2.17 0.01 -5.91
CA ASP A 41 -3.57 -0.38 -5.82
C ASP A 41 -3.95 -0.72 -4.38
N TYR A 42 -5.25 -0.77 -4.12
CA TYR A 42 -5.82 -1.25 -2.88
C TYR A 42 -7.07 -2.08 -3.16
N VAL A 43 -6.98 -3.37 -2.91
CA VAL A 43 -8.08 -4.32 -3.10
C VAL A 43 -8.68 -4.66 -1.74
N GLY A 44 -9.88 -4.16 -1.47
CA GLY A 44 -10.56 -4.38 -0.19
C GLY A 44 -12.07 -4.41 -0.35
N ARG A 45 -12.63 -5.63 -0.31
CA ARG A 45 -14.07 -5.98 -0.39
C ARG A 45 -14.85 -5.48 -1.64
N PRO A 46 -15.81 -6.29 -2.15
CA PRO A 46 -16.55 -6.07 -3.40
C PRO A 46 -17.57 -4.91 -3.41
N GLU A 47 -17.60 -4.08 -2.37
CA GLU A 47 -18.49 -2.90 -2.30
C GLU A 47 -18.09 -1.81 -3.31
N LEU A 48 -16.92 -1.95 -3.96
CA LEU A 48 -16.33 -1.03 -4.95
C LEU A 48 -16.61 -1.39 -6.42
N GLY A 49 -17.50 -2.35 -6.69
CA GLY A 49 -17.98 -2.63 -8.05
C GLY A 49 -17.09 -3.59 -8.84
N ASP A 50 -17.77 -4.49 -9.57
CA ASP A 50 -17.24 -5.52 -10.48
C ASP A 50 -16.26 -6.52 -9.87
N ALA A 51 -16.76 -7.23 -8.85
CA ALA A 51 -16.06 -8.32 -8.22
C ALA A 51 -15.93 -9.55 -9.16
N ASP A 52 -14.69 -9.99 -9.40
CA ASP A 52 -14.40 -11.34 -9.92
C ASP A 52 -15.27 -12.37 -9.14
N PRO A 53 -15.91 -13.34 -9.82
CA PRO A 53 -16.75 -14.36 -9.19
C PRO A 53 -16.13 -15.03 -7.95
N ARG A 54 -14.80 -15.11 -7.86
CA ARG A 54 -14.04 -15.61 -6.70
C ARG A 54 -14.35 -14.85 -5.41
N TRP A 55 -14.78 -13.59 -5.47
CA TRP A 55 -15.14 -12.77 -4.32
C TRP A 55 -16.59 -12.90 -3.87
N LYS A 56 -17.43 -13.67 -4.60
CA LYS A 56 -18.84 -13.87 -4.23
C LYS A 56 -19.02 -14.75 -2.99
N VAL A 57 -17.98 -15.49 -2.61
CA VAL A 57 -17.94 -16.26 -1.38
C VAL A 57 -16.84 -15.68 -0.51
N PRO A 58 -17.11 -15.24 0.73
CA PRO A 58 -16.08 -14.76 1.63
C PRO A 58 -15.27 -15.97 2.11
N VAL A 59 -14.34 -16.42 1.27
CA VAL A 59 -13.27 -17.34 1.66
C VAL A 59 -12.03 -16.51 1.96
N PRO A 60 -11.22 -16.90 2.95
CA PRO A 60 -9.87 -16.38 3.05
C PRO A 60 -9.16 -16.63 1.72
N VAL A 61 -8.72 -15.56 1.07
CA VAL A 61 -7.89 -15.62 -0.14
C VAL A 61 -6.54 -15.02 0.21
N THR A 62 -5.47 -15.61 -0.30
CA THR A 62 -4.13 -15.07 -0.15
C THR A 62 -3.77 -14.19 -1.34
N SER A 63 -2.78 -13.32 -1.18
CA SER A 63 -2.31 -12.50 -2.31
C SER A 63 -1.77 -13.37 -3.45
N GLU A 64 -1.17 -14.52 -3.13
CA GLU A 64 -0.65 -15.46 -4.13
C GLU A 64 -1.73 -15.98 -5.06
N GLU A 65 -2.89 -16.40 -4.51
CA GLU A 65 -4.03 -16.85 -5.30
C GLU A 65 -4.73 -15.71 -6.05
N LEU A 66 -4.72 -14.51 -5.46
CA LEU A 66 -5.40 -13.35 -6.04
C LEU A 66 -4.61 -12.73 -7.21
N PHE A 67 -3.28 -12.74 -7.10
CA PHE A 67 -2.36 -12.09 -8.03
C PHE A 67 -1.54 -13.09 -8.88
N GLU A 68 -2.00 -14.35 -8.96
CA GLU A 68 -1.33 -15.45 -9.68
C GLU A 68 -1.02 -15.11 -11.16
N ASP A 69 -1.95 -14.42 -11.82
CA ASP A 69 -1.85 -14.04 -13.24
C ASP A 69 -1.06 -12.74 -13.47
N GLN A 70 -0.76 -11.98 -12.41
CA GLN A 70 -0.23 -10.62 -12.47
C GLN A 70 1.28 -10.57 -12.21
N GLY A 71 1.85 -11.57 -11.53
CA GLY A 71 3.28 -11.63 -11.28
C GLY A 71 3.75 -12.95 -10.66
N GLY A 72 5.04 -13.26 -10.83
CA GLY A 72 5.63 -14.45 -10.21
C GLY A 72 5.80 -14.27 -8.71
N PHE A 73 5.04 -15.02 -7.91
CA PHE A 73 5.22 -15.07 -6.45
C PHE A 73 6.62 -15.58 -6.10
N LEU A 74 7.29 -14.92 -5.13
CA LEU A 74 8.63 -15.29 -4.70
C LEU A 74 8.62 -15.89 -3.29
N PHE A 75 8.12 -15.13 -2.31
CA PHE A 75 8.02 -15.57 -0.92
C PHE A 75 7.06 -14.69 -0.10
N ARG A 76 6.68 -15.17 1.08
CA ARG A 76 5.86 -14.46 2.06
C ARG A 76 6.52 -14.51 3.43
N PHE A 77 6.37 -13.45 4.22
CA PHE A 77 6.71 -13.44 5.63
C PHE A 77 5.64 -12.70 6.44
N THR A 78 5.54 -12.99 7.73
CA THR A 78 4.61 -12.30 8.64
C THR A 78 5.26 -11.02 9.12
N GLY A 79 4.63 -9.88 8.83
CA GLY A 79 5.10 -8.59 9.33
C GLY A 79 4.62 -8.33 10.76
N ARG A 80 3.33 -8.59 11.03
CA ARG A 80 2.78 -8.55 12.39
C ARG A 80 1.76 -9.65 12.60
N PRO A 81 1.89 -10.51 13.63
CA PRO A 81 0.90 -11.53 13.92
C PRO A 81 -0.37 -10.95 14.55
N GLY A 82 -1.48 -11.67 14.45
CA GLY A 82 -2.75 -11.36 15.12
C GLY A 82 -3.88 -10.98 14.16
N GLU A 83 -5.07 -10.74 14.72
CA GLU A 83 -6.28 -10.43 13.94
C GLU A 83 -6.19 -9.12 13.16
N ASP A 84 -5.53 -8.10 13.75
CA ASP A 84 -5.19 -6.82 13.11
C ASP A 84 -3.76 -6.81 12.54
N GLY A 85 -3.19 -8.00 12.35
CA GLY A 85 -1.87 -8.21 11.81
C GLY A 85 -1.78 -7.96 10.30
N PHE A 86 -0.60 -8.16 9.76
CA PHE A 86 -0.38 -8.18 8.32
C PHE A 86 0.73 -9.15 7.93
N ASP A 87 0.55 -9.75 6.76
CA ASP A 87 1.60 -10.51 6.07
C ASP A 87 2.12 -9.68 4.88
N VAL A 88 3.36 -9.94 4.49
CA VAL A 88 4.01 -9.32 3.32
C VAL A 88 4.27 -10.44 2.32
N ALA A 89 3.70 -10.30 1.13
CA ALA A 89 3.96 -11.18 0.00
C ALA A 89 4.78 -10.44 -1.06
N VAL A 90 5.88 -11.04 -1.47
CA VAL A 90 6.83 -10.47 -2.42
C VAL A 90 6.66 -11.16 -3.76
N PHE A 91 6.34 -10.39 -4.80
CA PHE A 91 6.24 -10.84 -6.18
C PHE A 91 7.42 -10.31 -6.99
N ALA A 92 7.60 -10.85 -8.19
CA ALA A 92 8.67 -10.51 -9.10
C ALA A 92 8.73 -9.01 -9.46
N THR A 93 7.58 -8.32 -9.51
CA THR A 93 7.44 -6.94 -9.98
C THR A 93 6.75 -5.99 -8.98
N PHE A 94 6.22 -6.51 -7.88
CA PHE A 94 5.49 -5.72 -6.87
C PHE A 94 5.50 -6.42 -5.50
N ILE A 95 5.03 -5.73 -4.47
CA ILE A 95 4.86 -6.26 -3.12
C ILE A 95 3.39 -6.08 -2.71
N VAL A 96 2.82 -7.07 -2.04
CA VAL A 96 1.47 -7.01 -1.51
C VAL A 96 1.52 -7.10 0.02
N ILE A 97 0.84 -6.16 0.67
CA ILE A 97 0.61 -6.19 2.12
C ILE A 97 -0.80 -6.72 2.36
N GLU A 98 -0.89 -7.92 2.93
CA GLU A 98 -2.14 -8.57 3.30
C GLU A 98 -2.55 -8.11 4.70
N LEU A 99 -3.50 -7.18 4.79
CA LEU A 99 -4.04 -6.71 6.06
C LEU A 99 -5.08 -7.71 6.57
N ARG A 100 -5.01 -8.05 7.86
CA ARG A 100 -5.87 -9.08 8.47
C ARG A 100 -5.81 -10.39 7.66
N PRO A 101 -4.61 -10.96 7.45
CA PRO A 101 -4.38 -12.06 6.53
C PRO A 101 -5.14 -13.31 6.99
N ARG A 102 -5.54 -14.16 6.03
CA ARG A 102 -6.28 -15.42 6.28
C ARG A 102 -7.65 -15.22 6.93
N THR A 103 -8.27 -14.06 6.74
CA THR A 103 -9.63 -13.78 7.23
C THR A 103 -10.57 -13.46 6.07
N GLN A 104 -11.87 -13.51 6.32
CA GLN A 104 -12.89 -13.00 5.38
C GLN A 104 -12.87 -11.46 5.24
N ARG A 105 -11.94 -10.78 5.92
CA ARG A 105 -11.75 -9.34 5.90
C ARG A 105 -10.37 -8.96 5.35
N THR A 106 -9.66 -9.90 4.72
CA THR A 106 -8.34 -9.60 4.16
C THR A 106 -8.47 -8.51 3.10
N GLU A 107 -7.59 -7.52 3.22
CA GLU A 107 -7.42 -6.42 2.27
C GLU A 107 -5.99 -6.46 1.75
N PHE A 108 -5.78 -6.02 0.52
CA PHE A 108 -4.50 -6.09 -0.17
C PHE A 108 -4.07 -4.69 -0.55
N LEU A 109 -2.99 -4.21 0.06
CA LEU A 109 -2.32 -2.99 -0.36
C LEU A 109 -1.18 -3.37 -1.30
N VAL A 110 -1.25 -2.93 -2.56
CA VAL A 110 -0.25 -3.26 -3.58
C VAL A 110 0.74 -2.11 -3.66
N LEU A 111 2.02 -2.43 -3.50
CA LEU A 111 3.14 -1.51 -3.65
C LEU A 111 3.89 -1.88 -4.93
N ALA A 112 4.19 -0.90 -5.76
CA ALA A 112 4.99 -1.08 -6.97
C ALA A 112 6.06 0.00 -7.08
N PRO A 113 7.13 -0.22 -7.85
CA PRO A 113 8.04 0.85 -8.21
C PRO A 113 7.32 2.04 -8.84
N ILE A 114 7.87 3.23 -8.63
CA ILE A 114 7.48 4.44 -9.37
C ILE A 114 7.99 4.24 -10.81
N PRO A 115 7.10 4.33 -11.82
CA PRO A 115 7.54 4.26 -13.20
C PRO A 115 8.49 5.43 -13.50
N PRO A 116 9.49 5.25 -14.37
CA PRO A 116 10.36 6.33 -14.80
C PRO A 116 9.51 7.47 -15.38
N ALA A 117 10.04 8.69 -15.30
CA ALA A 117 9.34 9.83 -15.87
C ALA A 117 9.14 9.64 -17.39
N ALA A 118 8.08 10.22 -17.97
CA ALA A 118 7.73 9.97 -19.37
C ALA A 118 8.86 10.37 -20.37
N ASP A 119 9.75 11.28 -19.99
CA ASP A 119 10.96 11.64 -20.72
C ASP A 119 12.10 10.61 -20.58
N GLU A 120 12.07 9.79 -19.53
CA GLU A 120 12.95 8.64 -19.31
C GLU A 120 12.40 7.33 -19.91
N GLU A 121 11.09 7.22 -20.17
CA GLU A 121 10.47 6.07 -20.87
C GLU A 121 10.99 5.92 -22.32
N GLU A 122 11.42 7.02 -22.95
CA GLU A 122 12.08 6.98 -24.26
C GLU A 122 13.50 6.40 -24.21
N LEU A 123 14.07 6.21 -23.01
CA LEU A 123 15.37 5.58 -22.84
C LEU A 123 15.23 4.05 -22.93
N PRO A 124 16.07 3.35 -23.71
CA PRO A 124 15.98 1.90 -23.92
C PRO A 124 16.23 1.04 -22.67
N TYR A 125 16.37 1.65 -21.48
CA TYR A 125 16.70 1.01 -20.21
C TYR A 125 15.66 1.25 -19.10
N ALA A 126 14.54 1.91 -19.37
CA ALA A 126 13.47 2.19 -18.39
C ALA A 126 13.00 0.92 -17.63
N ALA A 127 12.59 -0.12 -18.37
CA ALA A 127 12.19 -1.41 -17.79
C ALA A 127 13.33 -2.13 -17.04
N PHE A 128 14.58 -1.87 -17.42
CA PHE A 128 15.75 -2.42 -16.74
C PHE A 128 15.97 -1.76 -15.37
N LEU A 129 15.77 -0.43 -15.27
CA LEU A 129 15.85 0.30 -14.01
C LEU A 129 14.76 -0.13 -13.01
N GLU A 130 13.52 -0.32 -13.49
CA GLU A 130 12.42 -0.86 -12.67
C GLU A 130 12.73 -2.27 -12.14
N GLY A 131 13.26 -3.14 -13.01
CA GLY A 131 13.69 -4.49 -12.65
C GLY A 131 14.82 -4.49 -11.61
N GLN A 132 15.76 -3.53 -11.69
CA GLN A 132 16.83 -3.40 -10.70
C GLN A 132 16.33 -2.94 -9.33
N ASN A 133 15.46 -1.93 -9.28
CA ASN A 133 14.87 -1.45 -8.02
C ASN A 133 14.10 -2.57 -7.31
N THR A 134 13.35 -3.35 -8.09
CA THR A 134 12.57 -4.46 -7.57
C THR A 134 13.46 -5.61 -7.06
N LYS A 135 14.47 -5.99 -7.86
CA LYS A 135 15.41 -7.06 -7.49
C LYS A 135 16.23 -6.72 -6.25
N GLY A 136 16.70 -5.48 -6.13
CA GLY A 136 17.46 -5.03 -4.96
C GLY A 136 16.67 -5.11 -3.66
N LEU A 137 15.40 -4.69 -3.67
CA LEU A 137 14.54 -4.84 -2.49
C LEU A 137 14.24 -6.31 -2.18
N GLN A 138 13.93 -7.12 -3.20
CA GLN A 138 13.66 -8.55 -3.03
C GLN A 138 14.84 -9.30 -2.39
N GLU A 139 16.07 -9.02 -2.83
CA GLU A 139 17.27 -9.66 -2.28
C GLU A 139 17.46 -9.28 -0.80
N ARG A 140 17.30 -7.99 -0.45
CA ARG A 140 17.35 -7.53 0.94
C ARG A 140 16.30 -8.22 1.81
N LEU A 141 15.06 -8.32 1.31
CA LEU A 141 13.95 -8.94 2.05
C LEU A 141 14.07 -10.46 2.22
N ARG A 142 15.11 -11.12 1.67
CA ARG A 142 15.43 -12.52 2.02
C ARG A 142 16.08 -12.66 3.39
N GLU A 143 16.65 -11.59 3.93
CA GLU A 143 17.31 -11.57 5.24
C GLU A 143 16.31 -11.27 6.36
N THR A 144 16.30 -12.07 7.44
CA THR A 144 15.33 -11.95 8.53
C THR A 144 15.36 -10.58 9.21
N ASP A 145 16.54 -10.00 9.42
CA ASP A 145 16.66 -8.69 10.07
C ASP A 145 16.07 -7.58 9.19
N ALA A 146 16.28 -7.66 7.87
CA ALA A 146 15.66 -6.74 6.92
C ALA A 146 14.14 -6.91 6.83
N GLN A 147 13.61 -8.14 6.99
CA GLN A 147 12.16 -8.38 7.07
C GLN A 147 11.55 -7.69 8.29
N ALA A 148 12.22 -7.74 9.44
CA ALA A 148 11.76 -7.07 10.66
C ALA A 148 11.75 -5.54 10.49
N ASP A 149 12.84 -4.95 9.98
CA ASP A 149 12.92 -3.51 9.71
C ASP A 149 11.85 -3.07 8.69
N PHE A 150 11.63 -3.86 7.65
CA PHE A 150 10.59 -3.60 6.65
C PHE A 150 9.19 -3.68 7.25
N ALA A 151 8.93 -4.67 8.12
CA ALA A 151 7.66 -4.79 8.82
C ALA A 151 7.36 -3.57 9.71
N ASP A 152 8.35 -3.06 10.43
CA ASP A 152 8.20 -1.84 11.22
C ASP A 152 7.86 -0.63 10.32
N GLU A 153 8.47 -0.55 9.14
CA GLU A 153 8.17 0.50 8.17
C GLU A 153 6.75 0.37 7.59
N MET A 154 6.32 -0.86 7.27
CA MET A 154 4.94 -1.16 6.84
C MET A 154 3.93 -0.80 7.92
N LEU A 155 4.23 -1.07 9.19
CA LEU A 155 3.36 -0.69 10.29
C LEU A 155 3.16 0.84 10.34
N ARG A 156 4.23 1.63 10.15
CA ARG A 156 4.15 3.09 10.07
C ARG A 156 3.32 3.55 8.88
N LEU A 157 3.50 2.93 7.71
CA LEU A 157 2.69 3.19 6.51
C LEU A 157 1.20 2.94 6.78
N ILE A 158 0.86 1.76 7.29
CA ILE A 158 -0.52 1.37 7.60
C ILE A 158 -1.14 2.35 8.60
N GLN A 159 -0.43 2.71 9.67
CA GLN A 159 -0.89 3.69 10.65
C GLN A 159 -1.13 5.07 10.02
N ARG A 160 -0.24 5.50 9.11
CA ARG A 160 -0.41 6.75 8.36
C ARG A 160 -1.68 6.71 7.51
N LEU A 161 -1.92 5.62 6.79
CA LEU A 161 -3.08 5.43 5.91
C LEU A 161 -4.40 5.27 6.67
N ARG A 162 -4.36 4.89 7.95
CA ARG A 162 -5.53 4.89 8.85
C ARG A 162 -5.85 6.27 9.42
N THR A 163 -4.93 7.22 9.36
CA THR A 163 -5.13 8.56 9.91
C THR A 163 -5.86 9.44 8.90
N PRO A 164 -7.02 10.03 9.24
CA PRO A 164 -7.71 10.96 8.34
C PRO A 164 -6.78 12.10 7.93
N MET A 165 -6.73 12.44 6.65
CA MET A 165 -6.09 13.69 6.24
C MET A 165 -6.89 14.84 6.83
N GLN A 166 -6.30 15.55 7.79
CA GLN A 166 -6.82 16.86 8.17
C GLN A 166 -6.61 17.78 6.95
N ASP A 167 -7.67 18.04 6.21
CA ASP A 167 -7.65 19.08 5.19
C ASP A 167 -7.27 20.40 5.85
N ALA A 168 -6.05 20.88 5.56
CA ALA A 168 -5.58 22.21 5.95
C ALA A 168 -6.44 23.35 5.35
N ARG A 169 -7.51 23.03 4.61
CA ARG A 169 -8.46 23.98 4.01
C ARG A 169 -9.52 24.51 4.98
N GLY A 170 -9.61 23.98 6.21
CA GLY A 170 -10.52 24.50 7.25
C GLY A 170 -10.01 25.76 7.99
N GLY A 171 -8.72 26.08 7.90
CA GLY A 171 -8.09 27.15 8.70
C GLY A 171 -8.10 28.54 8.07
N PHE A 172 -8.33 28.64 6.75
CA PHE A 172 -8.25 29.93 6.05
C PHE A 172 -9.60 30.64 5.97
N PHE A 173 -10.70 29.92 5.70
CA PHE A 173 -12.03 30.51 5.65
C PHE A 173 -12.64 30.80 7.03
N SER A 174 -12.24 30.07 8.07
CA SER A 174 -12.70 30.32 9.45
C SER A 174 -12.14 31.62 10.06
N ARG A 175 -11.01 32.13 9.56
CA ARG A 175 -10.45 33.43 10.00
C ARG A 175 -11.09 34.64 9.30
N LEU A 176 -11.73 34.44 8.13
CA LEU A 176 -12.39 35.51 7.39
C LEU A 176 -13.84 35.76 7.84
N PHE A 177 -14.50 34.79 8.46
CA PHE A 177 -15.88 34.92 8.95
C PHE A 177 -16.03 34.95 10.49
N GLY A 178 -14.92 34.93 11.22
CA GLY A 178 -14.90 34.88 12.70
C GLY A 178 -14.81 36.21 13.44
N ARG A 179 -14.81 37.37 12.75
CA ARG A 179 -14.81 38.70 13.37
C ARG A 179 -16.13 39.40 13.07
N GLY A 180 -17.15 39.01 13.82
CA GLY A 180 -18.49 39.57 13.69
C GLY A 180 -19.36 39.21 14.88
N ARG A 181 -18.88 39.51 16.09
CA ARG A 181 -19.68 39.79 17.30
C ARG A 181 -18.80 40.39 18.38
#